data_AF-A0A0M9DZ00-F1
#
_entry.id   AF-A0A0M9DZ00-F1
#
_cell.length_a   1.000
_cell.length_b   1.000
_cell.length_c   1.000
_cell.angle_alpha   90.00
_cell.angle_beta   90.00
_cell.angle_gamma   90.00
#
_symmetry.space_group_name_H-M   'P 1'
#
loop_
_entity.id
_entity.type
_entity.pdbx_description
1 polymer ?
#
loop_
_entity_poly.entity_id
_entity_poly.type
_entity_poly.pdbx_seq_one_letter_code
_entity_poly.pdbx_strand_id
1 'polypeptide(L)' 'MTSNIDFKELGDYLGDPVVTTAIVDRMVHHSTIINIKGPSYRLCAKNDFSILF' A
#
# COMPACT_ATOMS: atom_id res chain seq x y z
N MET A 1 -5.10 2.50 7.31
CA MET A 1 -5.09 1.24 6.53
C MET A 1 -3.73 1.08 5.87
N THR A 2 -3.27 -0.16 5.68
CA THR A 2 -2.04 -0.48 4.94
C THR A 2 -2.42 -1.32 3.73
N SER A 3 -2.22 -0.79 2.53
CA SER A 3 -2.49 -1.47 1.27
C SER A 3 -1.21 -1.48 0.44
N ASN A 4 -0.91 -2.58 -0.25
CA ASN A 4 0.19 -2.66 -1.21
C ASN A 4 -0.23 -2.31 -2.65
N ILE A 5 -1.47 -1.85 -2.82
CA ILE A 5 -2.11 -1.57 -4.10
C ILE A 5 -2.43 -0.08 -4.14
N ASP A 6 -2.19 0.54 -5.30
CA ASP A 6 -2.53 1.93 -5.55
C ASP A 6 -4.04 2.16 -5.57
N PHE A 7 -4.48 3.35 -5.14
CA PHE A 7 -5.92 3.72 -5.12
C PHE A 7 -6.59 3.60 -6.49
N LYS A 8 -5.83 3.72 -7.57
CA LYS A 8 -6.33 3.61 -8.95
C LYS A 8 -6.65 2.15 -9.32
N GLU A 9 -5.82 1.21 -8.89
CA GLU A 9 -6.02 -0.23 -9.12
C GLU A 9 -7.10 -0.80 -8.18
N LEU A 10 -7.32 -0.16 -7.04
CA LEU A 10 -8.37 -0.54 -6.10
C LEU A 10 -9.77 -0.51 -6.75
N GLY A 11 -10.00 0.41 -7.70
CA GLY A 11 -11.24 0.50 -8.49
C GLY A 11 -11.52 -0.75 -9.32
N ASP A 12 -10.48 -1.28 -9.97
CA ASP A 12 -10.59 -2.49 -10.78
C ASP A 12 -10.72 -3.74 -9.89
N TYR A 13 -10.12 -3.73 -8.70
CA TYR A 13 -10.20 -4.82 -7.73
C TYR A 13 -11.59 -4.99 -7.10
N LEU A 14 -12.29 -3.88 -6.85
CA LEU A 14 -13.62 -3.89 -6.24
C LEU A 14 -14.74 -4.07 -7.27
N GLY A 15 -14.44 -4.00 -8.58
CA GLY A 15 -15.36 -4.31 -9.67
C GLY A 15 -16.44 -3.25 -9.93
N ASP A 16 -16.62 -2.27 -9.03
CA ASP A 16 -17.49 -1.12 -9.22
C ASP A 16 -16.70 0.19 -9.01
N PRO A 17 -16.44 0.95 -10.08
CA PRO A 17 -15.66 2.18 -9.98
C PRO A 17 -16.39 3.28 -9.20
N VAL A 18 -17.72 3.31 -9.19
CA VAL A 18 -18.51 4.35 -8.51
C VAL A 18 -18.46 4.15 -6.99
N VAL A 19 -18.70 2.92 -6.54
CA VAL A 19 -18.65 2.57 -5.12
C VAL A 19 -17.23 2.71 -4.58
N THR A 20 -16.23 2.27 -5.35
CA THR A 20 -14.83 2.39 -4.95
C THR A 20 -14.41 3.83 -4.75
N THR A 21 -14.78 4.71 -5.69
CA THR A 21 -14.45 6.13 -5.59
C THR A 21 -15.08 6.76 -4.34
N ALA A 22 -16.33 6.42 -4.02
CA ALA A 22 -17.00 6.91 -2.81
C ALA A 22 -16.38 6.37 -1.50
N ILE A 23 -15.79 5.17 -1.52
CA ILE A 23 -15.07 4.62 -0.36
C ILE A 23 -13.72 5.31 -0.21
N VAL A 24 -12.95 5.42 -1.30
CA VAL A 24 -11.65 6.08 -1.32
C VAL A 24 -11.77 7.54 -0.92
N ASP A 25 -12.77 8.26 -1.43
CA ASP A 25 -13.05 9.65 -1.07
C ASP A 25 -13.22 9.82 0.44
N ARG A 26 -14.10 9.01 1.07
CA ARG A 26 -14.30 9.04 2.53
C ARG A 26 -13.04 8.65 3.32
N MET A 27 -12.25 7.71 2.82
CA MET A 27 -11.02 7.26 3.48
C MET A 27 -9.93 8.33 3.40
N VAL A 28 -9.70 8.90 2.22
CA VAL A 28 -8.66 9.90 1.99
C VAL A 28 -9.02 11.23 2.65
N HIS A 29 -10.30 11.59 2.73
CA HIS A 29 -10.73 12.84 3.36
C HIS A 29 -10.34 12.98 4.84
N HIS A 30 -10.25 11.86 5.58
CA HIS A 30 -9.86 11.85 6.99
C HIS A 30 -8.54 11.10 7.26
N SER A 31 -7.78 10.75 6.22
CA SER A 31 -6.50 10.07 6.40
C SER A 31 -5.35 10.78 5.71
N THR A 32 -4.16 10.66 6.28
CA THR A 32 -2.94 11.11 5.64
C THR A 32 -2.37 9.96 4.83
N ILE A 33 -2.22 10.16 3.52
CA ILE A 33 -1.61 9.19 2.63
C ILE A 33 -0.09 9.23 2.83
N ILE A 34 0.48 8.14 3.33
CA ILE A 34 1.93 7.98 3.45
C ILE A 34 2.36 6.92 2.44
N ASN A 35 3.00 7.37 1.35
CA ASN A 35 3.44 6.47 0.30
C ASN A 35 4.84 5.92 0.61
N ILE A 36 4.89 4.71 1.16
CA ILE A 36 6.15 4.08 1.55
C ILE A 36 6.79 3.44 0.32
N LYS A 37 7.93 3.98 -0.11
CA LYS A 37 8.79 3.40 -1.16
C LYS A 37 10.12 3.02 -0.52
N GLY A 38 10.52 1.76 -0.62
CA GLY A 38 11.78 1.28 -0.08
C GLY A 38 11.90 -0.24 -0.13
N PRO A 39 13.13 -0.78 -0.05
CA PRO A 39 13.35 -2.22 -0.01
C PRO A 39 12.65 -2.83 1.21
N SER A 40 12.14 -4.05 1.08
CA SER A 40 11.46 -4.71 2.18
C SER A 40 12.40 -4.86 3.37
N TYR A 41 11.99 -4.34 4.54
CA TYR A 41 12.74 -4.47 5.79
C TYR A 41 13.13 -5.92 6.10
N ARG A 42 12.28 -6.88 5.73
CA ARG A 42 12.51 -8.33 5.87
C ARG A 42 13.67 -8.86 5.02
N LEU A 43 13.93 -8.27 3.85
CA LEU A 43 15.04 -8.64 2.98
C LEU A 43 16.34 -7.98 3.44
N CYS A 44 16.26 -6.74 3.94
CA CYS A 44 17.40 -6.06 4.56
C CYS A 44 17.97 -6.89 5.73
N ALA A 45 17.12 -7.33 6.66
CA ALA A 45 17.53 -8.16 7.79
C ALA A 45 18.12 -9.52 7.38
N LYS A 46 17.65 -10.10 6.27
CA LYS A 46 18.21 -11.35 5.73
C LYS A 46 19.58 -11.15 5.08
N ASN A 47 19.78 -10.03 4.39
CA ASN A 47 21.05 -9.69 3.78
C ASN A 47 22.10 -9.34 4.84
N ASP A 48 21.72 -8.60 5.89
CA ASP A 48 22.58 -8.34 7.05
C ASP A 48 22.96 -9.62 7.82
N PHE A 49 22.04 -10.58 7.92
CA PHE A 49 22.36 -11.88 8.53
C PHE A 49 23.24 -12.75 7.62
N SER A 50 23.11 -12.65 6.29
CA SER A 50 23.91 -13.41 5.33
C SER A 50 25.34 -12.92 5.19
N ILE A 51 25.65 -11.68 5.54
CA ILE A 51 27.04 -11.15 5.53
C ILE A 51 27.79 -11.43 6.84
N LEU A 52 27.12 -12.05 7.82
CA LEU A 52 27.69 -12.40 9.14
C LEU A 52 28.14 -13.87 9.22
N PHE A 53 28.18 -14.59 8.09
CA PHE A 53 28.71 -15.95 7.93
C PHE A 53 29.65 -16.00 6.72
#